data_AF-A0AAW5M2F5-F1
#
_entry.id   AF-A0AAW5M2F5-F1
#
_cell.length_a   1.000
_cell.length_b   1.000
_cell.length_c   1.000
_cell.angle_alpha   90.00
_cell.angle_beta   90.00
_cell.angle_gamma   90.00
#
_symmetry.space_group_name_H-M   'P 1'
#
loop_
_entity.id
_entity.type
_entity.pdbx_description
1 polymer ?
#
loop_
_entity_poly.entity_id
_entity_poly.type
_entity_poly.pdbx_seq_one_letter_code
_entity_poly.pdbx_strand_id
1 'polypeptide(L)' 'MQLTEKQVLAIKRKRGELDLTINALAEITGVSKWTLIDIFKHKHRNVNSITFKKLNDWLIDEYTSIR' A
#
# COMPACT_ATOMS: atom_id res chain seq x y z
N MET A 1 3.81 -5.78 -12.77
CA MET A 1 4.50 -4.51 -12.40
C MET A 1 5.23 -4.75 -11.11
N GLN A 2 6.31 -4.01 -10.82
CA GLN A 2 7.09 -4.24 -9.61
C GLN A 2 7.08 -3.02 -8.70
N LEU A 3 6.65 -3.20 -7.46
CA LEU A 3 6.83 -2.20 -6.40
C LEU A 3 8.31 -2.13 -6.03
N THR A 4 8.86 -0.92 -5.96
CA THR A 4 10.19 -0.68 -5.41
C THR A 4 10.17 -0.83 -3.90
N GLU A 5 11.35 -1.05 -3.29
CA GLU A 5 11.46 -1.08 -1.83
C GLU A 5 11.06 0.25 -1.19
N LYS A 6 11.38 1.37 -1.85
CA LYS A 6 10.99 2.72 -1.41
C LYS A 6 9.47 2.89 -1.37
N GLN A 7 8.75 2.42 -2.39
CA GLN A 7 7.28 2.45 -2.40
C GLN A 7 6.70 1.62 -1.26
N VAL A 8 7.20 0.38 -1.06
CA VAL A 8 6.71 -0.47 0.04
C VAL A 8 7.00 0.15 1.40
N LEU A 9 8.16 0.77 1.59
CA LEU A 9 8.51 1.47 2.83
C LEU A 9 7.60 2.68 3.06
N ALA A 10 7.32 3.49 2.04
CA ALA A 10 6.45 4.65 2.14
C ALA A 10 5.03 4.24 2.53
N ILE A 11 4.47 3.20 1.88
CA ILE A 11 3.16 2.63 2.24
C ILE A 11 3.15 2.17 3.71
N LYS A 12 4.20 1.46 4.18
CA LYS A 12 4.28 1.00 5.57
C LYS A 12 4.33 2.15 6.58
N ARG A 13 5.07 3.22 6.26
CA ARG A 13 5.18 4.42 7.11
C ARG A 13 3.86 5.16 7.20
N LYS A 14 3.26 5.48 6.06
CA LYS A 14 2.00 6.21 6.01
C LYS A 14 0.87 5.45 6.70
N ARG A 15 0.80 4.12 6.52
CA ARG A 15 -0.11 3.25 7.27
C ARG A 15 0.09 3.37 8.78
N GLY A 16 1.34 3.44 9.26
CA GLY A 16 1.66 3.62 10.67
C GLY A 16 1.32 5.02 11.20
N GLU A 17 1.55 6.07 10.41
CA GLU A 17 1.18 7.45 10.74
C GLU A 17 -0.34 7.62 10.91
N LEU A 18 -1.12 6.87 10.14
CA LEU A 18 -2.58 6.87 10.19
C LEU A 18 -3.15 5.83 11.18
N ASP A 19 -2.30 5.10 11.90
CA ASP A 19 -2.65 3.98 12.78
C ASP A 19 -3.58 2.92 12.14
N LEU A 20 -3.38 2.65 10.85
CA LEU A 20 -4.23 1.75 10.10
C LEU A 20 -3.86 0.28 10.34
N THR A 21 -4.86 -0.53 10.68
CA THR A 21 -4.74 -1.98 10.60
C THR A 21 -4.57 -2.44 9.14
N ILE A 22 -4.06 -3.65 8.91
CA ILE A 22 -3.99 -4.21 7.55
C ILE A 22 -5.39 -4.36 6.94
N ASN A 23 -6.41 -4.67 7.76
CA ASN A 23 -7.79 -4.77 7.30
C ASN A 23 -8.31 -3.41 6.82
N ALA A 24 -8.08 -2.35 7.59
CA ALA A 24 -8.50 -1.00 7.22
C ALA A 24 -7.80 -0.54 5.93
N LEU A 25 -6.50 -0.79 5.80
CA LEU A 25 -5.78 -0.49 4.56
C LEU A 25 -6.32 -1.29 3.36
N ALA A 26 -6.69 -2.55 3.57
CA ALA A 26 -7.29 -3.38 2.52
C ALA A 26 -8.63 -2.82 2.03
N GLU A 27 -9.46 -2.36 2.96
CA GLU A 27 -10.75 -1.73 2.66
C GLU A 27 -10.56 -0.42 1.88
N ILE A 28 -9.71 0.47 2.36
CA ILE A 28 -9.45 1.79 1.75
C ILE A 28 -8.86 1.65 0.34
N THR A 29 -7.85 0.78 0.18
CA THR A 29 -7.15 0.61 -1.11
C THR A 29 -7.89 -0.33 -2.05
N GLY A 30 -8.84 -1.13 -1.55
CA GLY A 30 -9.47 -2.23 -2.28
C GLY A 30 -8.48 -3.32 -2.72
N VAL A 31 -7.34 -3.46 -2.03
CA VAL A 31 -6.36 -4.53 -2.23
C VAL A 31 -6.58 -5.60 -1.18
N SER A 32 -6.50 -6.88 -1.56
CA SER A 32 -6.74 -7.95 -0.60
C SER A 32 -5.75 -7.90 0.57
N LYS A 33 -6.24 -8.18 1.78
CA LYS A 33 -5.42 -8.29 2.99
C LYS A 33 -4.22 -9.23 2.78
N TRP A 34 -4.43 -10.37 2.11
CA TRP A 34 -3.39 -11.36 1.86
C TRP A 34 -2.30 -10.80 0.96
N THR A 35 -2.68 -10.11 -0.12
CA THR A 35 -1.73 -9.41 -1.00
C THR A 35 -0.92 -8.37 -0.23
N LEU A 36 -1.54 -7.59 0.66
CA LEU A 36 -0.83 -6.63 1.50
C LEU A 36 0.16 -7.32 2.45
N ILE A 37 -0.22 -8.44 3.06
CA ILE A 37 0.67 -9.24 3.92
C ILE A 37 1.87 -9.75 3.13
N ASP A 38 1.66 -10.30 1.93
CA ASP A 38 2.72 -10.80 1.06
C ASP A 38 3.70 -9.69 0.66
N ILE A 39 3.18 -8.52 0.30
CA ILE A 39 3.99 -7.34 -0.01
C ILE A 39 4.80 -6.94 1.24
N PHE A 40 4.19 -6.82 2.42
CA PHE A 40 4.87 -6.26 3.59
C PHE A 40 5.81 -7.22 4.31
N LYS A 41 5.53 -8.54 4.27
CA LYS A 41 6.27 -9.56 5.03
C LYS A 41 7.11 -10.47 4.15
N HIS A 42 6.62 -10.85 2.97
CA HIS A 42 7.22 -11.91 2.14
C HIS A 42 8.01 -11.38 0.94
N LYS A 43 8.31 -10.07 0.92
CA LYS A 43 9.03 -9.39 -0.18
C LYS A 43 8.37 -9.62 -1.55
N HIS A 44 7.07 -9.90 -1.60
CA HIS A 44 6.35 -10.08 -2.87
C HIS A 44 6.17 -8.72 -3.54
N ARG A 45 7.09 -8.35 -4.45
CA ARG A 45 7.11 -7.05 -5.13
C ARG A 45 6.40 -7.07 -6.48
N ASN A 46 6.29 -8.24 -7.11
CA ASN A 46 5.66 -8.37 -8.42
C ASN A 46 4.15 -8.48 -8.26
N VAL A 47 3.43 -7.41 -8.57
CA VAL A 47 1.98 -7.32 -8.44
C VAL A 47 1.36 -7.03 -9.81
N ASN A 48 0.07 -7.34 -9.95
CA ASN A 48 -0.66 -6.93 -11.15
C ASN A 48 -0.76 -5.40 -11.23
N SER A 49 -1.07 -4.87 -12.42
CA SER A 49 -1.14 -3.43 -12.67
C SER A 49 -2.21 -2.74 -11.83
N ILE A 50 -3.33 -3.40 -11.55
CA ILE A 50 -4.43 -2.85 -10.75
C ILE A 50 -4.00 -2.62 -9.30
N THR A 51 -3.37 -3.61 -8.66
CA THR A 51 -2.83 -3.51 -7.31
C THR A 51 -1.74 -2.45 -7.24
N PHE A 52 -0.85 -2.41 -8.25
CA PHE A 52 0.18 -1.38 -8.31
C PHE A 52 -0.43 0.02 -8.34
N LYS A 53 -1.43 0.25 -9.20
CA LYS A 53 -2.11 1.54 -9.33
C LYS A 53 -2.79 1.92 -8.02
N LYS A 54 -3.64 1.05 -7.46
CA LYS A 54 -4.36 1.28 -6.20
C LYS A 54 -3.46 1.72 -5.05
N LEU A 55 -2.32 1.06 -4.86
CA LEU A 55 -1.41 1.38 -3.77
C LEU A 55 -0.65 2.69 -3.98
N ASN A 56 -0.29 3.02 -5.23
CA ASN A 56 0.38 4.29 -5.52
C ASN A 56 -0.59 5.46 -5.48
N ASP A 57 -1.80 5.31 -6.02
CA ASP A 57 -2.84 6.32 -5.97
C ASP A 57 -3.17 6.67 -4.52
N TRP A 58 -3.45 5.66 -3.68
CA TRP A 58 -3.68 5.88 -2.26
C TRP A 58 -2.51 6.59 -1.59
N LEU A 59 -1.27 6.17 -1.85
CA LEU A 59 -0.10 6.81 -1.26
C LEU A 59 0.02 8.28 -1.70
N ILE A 60 -0.24 8.58 -2.98
CA ILE A 60 -0.21 9.94 -3.52
C ILE A 60 -1.31 10.78 -2.88
N ASP A 61 -2.54 10.27 -2.84
CA ASP A 61 -3.70 10.95 -2.24
C ASP A 61 -3.42 11.34 -0.78
N GLU A 62 -2.76 10.47 -0.03
CA GLU A 62 -2.37 10.69 1.36
C GLU A 62 -1.24 11.73 1.55
N TYR A 63 -0.50 12.07 0.51
CA TYR A 63 0.49 13.17 0.51
C TYR A 63 -0.05 14.46 -0.12
N THR A 64 -1.01 14.37 -1.03
CA THR A 64 -1.56 15.52 -1.75
C THR A 64 -2.86 16.03 -1.16
N SER A 65 -3.52 15.26 -0.29
CA SER A 65 -4.65 15.75 0.49
C SER A 65 -4.16 16.83 1.44
N ILE A 66 -4.35 18.08 1.05
CA ILE A 66 -4.13 19.25 1.90
C ILE A 66 -5.10 19.11 3.08
N ARG A 67 -4.54 18.86 4.27
CA ARG A 67 -5.25 18.95 5.54
C ARG A 67 -5.12 20.37 6.10
#